data_AF-A0A7C0VI70-F1
#
_entry.id   AF-A0A7C0VI70-F1
#
_cell.length_a   1.000
_cell.length_b   1.000
_cell.length_c   1.000
_cell.angle_alpha   90.00
_cell.angle_beta   90.00
_cell.angle_gamma   90.00
#
_symmetry.space_group_name_H-M   'P 1'
#
loop_
_entity.id
_entity.type
_entity.pdbx_description
1 polymer ?
#
loop_
_entity_poly.entity_id
_entity_poly.type
_entity_poly.pdbx_seq_one_letter_code
_entity_poly.pdbx_strand_id
1 'polypeptide(L)'
;MLEYILAKYNFWIYVVLMMIGLYAMMGKRNLVKKLIGMNIFQTSIILFFVSIGVKKGGATVPIIMGHGHGHGQHLIKVADYLNPLPHVLMLTAIVVSIATTGVALATLILIYKRYHTLEEDEILAIRKDPSSYKTLG
;
A
#
# COMPACT_ATOMS: atom_id res chain seq x y z
N MET A 1 -14.91 -23.16 -17.12
CA MET A 1 -13.71 -22.42 -17.58
C MET A 1 -13.82 -20.92 -17.31
N LEU A 2 -14.93 -20.27 -17.68
CA LEU A 2 -15.21 -18.85 -17.35
C LEU A 2 -15.25 -18.54 -15.84
N GLU A 3 -15.80 -19.42 -15.00
CA GLU A 3 -15.79 -19.21 -13.53
C GLU A 3 -14.40 -19.24 -12.90
N TYR A 4 -13.44 -19.98 -13.49
CA TYR A 4 -12.06 -20.01 -13.02
C TYR A 4 -11.32 -18.71 -13.40
N ILE A 5 -11.66 -18.13 -14.54
CA ILE A 5 -11.15 -16.84 -15.02
C ILE A 5 -11.76 -15.71 -14.20
N LEU A 6 -13.08 -15.73 -13.91
CA LEU A 6 -13.75 -14.76 -13.03
C LEU A 6 -13.23 -14.84 -11.58
N ALA A 7 -12.95 -16.04 -11.07
CA ALA A 7 -12.36 -16.22 -9.74
C ALA A 7 -10.90 -15.71 -9.66
N LYS A 8 -10.14 -15.73 -10.77
CA LYS A 8 -8.78 -15.18 -10.86
C LYS A 8 -8.71 -13.74 -11.37
N TYR A 9 -9.81 -13.18 -11.87
CA TYR A 9 -9.86 -11.82 -12.40
C TYR A 9 -9.52 -10.77 -11.34
N ASN A 10 -10.03 -10.94 -10.12
CA ASN A 10 -9.69 -10.07 -8.99
C ASN A 10 -8.17 -10.06 -8.74
N PHE A 11 -7.52 -11.23 -8.76
CA PHE A 11 -6.08 -11.34 -8.60
C PHE A 11 -5.31 -10.60 -9.70
N TRP A 12 -5.74 -10.76 -10.96
CA TRP A 12 -5.14 -10.06 -12.09
C TRP A 12 -5.32 -8.54 -11.99
N ILE A 13 -6.47 -8.07 -11.51
CA ILE A 13 -6.71 -6.64 -11.31
C ILE A 13 -5.75 -6.05 -10.28
N TYR A 14 -5.47 -6.76 -9.18
CA TYR A 14 -4.51 -6.29 -8.16
C TYR A 14 -3.07 -6.29 -8.68
N VAL A 15 -2.69 -7.28 -9.49
CA VAL A 15 -1.37 -7.32 -10.13
C VAL A 15 -1.21 -6.17 -11.11
N VAL A 16 -2.21 -5.88 -11.95
CA VAL A 16 -2.18 -4.73 -12.87
C VAL A 16 -2.15 -3.41 -12.08
N LEU A 17 -2.94 -3.29 -11.01
CA LEU A 17 -2.94 -2.11 -10.14
C LEU A 17 -1.55 -1.87 -9.52
N MET A 18 -0.90 -2.95 -9.06
CA MET A 18 0.46 -2.92 -8.54
C MET A 18 1.47 -2.47 -9.61
N MET A 19 1.35 -2.98 -10.85
CA MET A 19 2.20 -2.55 -11.98
C MET A 19 2.01 -1.07 -12.32
N ILE A 20 0.77 -0.56 -12.25
CA ILE A 20 0.47 0.87 -12.43
C ILE A 20 1.13 1.70 -11.31
N GLY A 21 1.04 1.25 -10.06
CA GLY A 21 1.69 1.91 -8.92
C GLY A 21 3.21 1.99 -9.08
N LEU A 22 3.85 0.88 -9.50
CA LEU A 22 5.28 0.84 -9.76
C LEU A 22 5.69 1.74 -10.93
N TYR A 23 4.91 1.73 -12.02
CA TYR A 23 5.14 2.60 -13.17
C TYR A 23 5.01 4.08 -12.80
N ALA A 24 4.01 4.45 -12.01
CA ALA A 24 3.83 5.83 -11.53
C ALA A 24 4.99 6.29 -10.63
N MET A 25 5.56 5.39 -9.83
CA MET A 25 6.73 5.67 -8.99
C MET A 25 8.00 5.89 -9.81
N MET A 26 8.26 5.07 -10.83
CA MET A 26 9.49 5.18 -11.64
C MET A 26 9.41 6.24 -12.73
N GLY A 27 8.24 6.41 -13.37
CA GLY A 27 8.11 7.20 -14.60
C GLY A 27 7.86 8.70 -14.41
N LYS A 28 7.56 9.18 -13.20
CA LYS A 28 7.23 10.58 -12.95
C LYS A 28 8.44 11.35 -12.42
N ARG A 29 8.77 12.49 -13.04
CA ARG A 29 9.88 13.37 -12.64
C ARG A 29 9.58 14.22 -11.40
N ASN A 30 8.31 14.50 -11.15
CA ASN A 30 7.89 15.23 -9.96
C ASN A 30 7.88 14.32 -8.72
N LEU A 31 8.57 14.74 -7.66
CA LEU A 31 8.69 13.96 -6.43
C LEU A 31 7.35 13.71 -5.71
N VAL A 32 6.38 14.63 -5.82
CA VAL A 32 5.02 14.44 -5.28
C VAL A 32 4.28 13.33 -6.03
N LYS A 33 4.42 13.27 -7.36
CA LYS A 33 3.80 12.22 -8.16
C LYS A 33 4.41 10.85 -7.87
N LYS A 34 5.71 10.78 -7.58
CA LYS A 34 6.36 9.55 -7.10
C LYS A 34 5.80 9.09 -5.75
N LEU A 35 5.58 10.02 -4.80
CA LEU A 35 4.99 9.72 -3.49
C LEU A 35 3.56 9.19 -3.61
N ILE A 36 2.75 9.74 -4.52
CA ILE A 36 1.40 9.23 -4.81
C ILE A 36 1.49 7.82 -5.42
N GLY A 37 2.42 7.60 -6.36
CA GLY A 37 2.69 6.27 -6.92
C GLY A 37 3.08 5.23 -5.86
N MET A 38 3.90 5.63 -4.89
CA MET A 38 4.27 4.79 -3.74
C MET A 38 3.07 4.38 -2.89
N ASN A 39 2.16 5.32 -2.59
CA ASN A 39 0.95 5.02 -1.82
C ASN A 39 0.04 4.06 -2.58
N ILE A 40 -0.17 4.27 -3.89
CA ILE A 40 -0.96 3.36 -4.74
C ILE A 40 -0.35 1.96 -4.77
N PHE A 41 0.98 1.85 -4.87
CA PHE A 41 1.69 0.58 -4.83
C PHE A 41 1.50 -0.15 -3.49
N GLN A 42 1.64 0.55 -2.37
CA GLN A 42 1.40 -0.01 -1.02
C GLN A 42 -0.05 -0.50 -0.86
N THR A 43 -1.05 0.30 -1.27
CA THR A 43 -2.46 -0.12 -1.24
C THR A 43 -2.73 -1.33 -2.13
N SER A 44 -2.09 -1.42 -3.30
CA SER A 44 -2.24 -2.55 -4.22
C SER A 44 -1.76 -3.87 -3.60
N ILE A 45 -0.61 -3.84 -2.90
CA ILE A 45 -0.10 -5.00 -2.15
C ILE A 45 -1.07 -5.39 -1.03
N ILE A 46 -1.65 -4.40 -0.34
CA ILE A 46 -2.62 -4.67 0.72
C ILE A 46 -3.86 -5.38 0.19
N LEU A 47 -4.45 -4.86 -0.89
CA LEU A 47 -5.61 -5.47 -1.53
C LEU A 47 -5.31 -6.88 -2.06
N PHE A 48 -4.11 -7.09 -2.60
CA PHE A 48 -3.64 -8.39 -3.05
C PHE A 48 -3.59 -9.43 -1.91
N PHE A 49 -2.97 -9.08 -0.78
CA PHE A 49 -2.87 -9.97 0.38
C PHE A 49 -4.23 -10.23 1.04
N VAL A 50 -5.09 -9.21 1.14
CA VAL A 50 -6.46 -9.38 1.65
C VAL A 50 -7.25 -10.33 0.75
N SER A 51 -7.12 -10.19 -0.57
CA SER A 51 -7.82 -11.09 -1.51
C SER A 51 -7.36 -12.55 -1.43
N ILE A 52 -6.11 -12.82 -1.04
CA ILE A 52 -5.62 -14.19 -0.79
C ILE A 52 -6.08 -14.69 0.59
N GLY A 53 -6.21 -13.80 1.57
CA GLY A 53 -6.62 -14.13 2.93
C GLY A 53 -8.10 -14.49 3.07
N VAL A 54 -8.97 -14.01 2.18
CA VAL A 54 -10.40 -14.34 2.17
C VAL A 54 -10.63 -15.70 1.51
N LYS A 55 -10.87 -16.75 2.30
CA LYS A 55 -11.36 -18.04 1.79
C LYS A 55 -12.82 -17.90 1.34
N LYS A 56 -13.16 -18.53 0.19
CA LYS A 56 -14.53 -18.67 -0.32
C LYS A 56 -15.42 -19.37 0.72
N GLY A 57 -16.16 -18.62 1.51
CA GLY A 57 -17.05 -19.21 2.52
C GLY A 57 -17.75 -18.24 3.48
N GLY A 58 -17.63 -16.91 3.30
CA GLY A 58 -18.28 -15.96 4.22
C GLY A 58 -17.68 -16.01 5.63
N ALA A 59 -16.36 -16.14 5.72
CA ALA A 59 -15.67 -16.29 6.98
C ALA A 59 -15.85 -15.02 7.85
N THR A 60 -16.62 -15.17 8.92
CA THR A 60 -16.90 -14.15 9.92
C THR A 60 -15.60 -13.77 10.63
N VAL A 61 -15.51 -12.50 11.03
CA VAL A 61 -14.41 -11.98 11.84
C VAL A 61 -14.14 -12.94 13.00
N PRO A 62 -12.88 -13.31 13.31
CA PRO A 62 -12.54 -14.15 14.45
C PRO A 62 -12.71 -13.37 15.77
N ILE A 63 -13.95 -12.99 16.04
CA ILE A 63 -14.42 -12.50 17.33
C ILE A 63 -15.07 -13.71 17.98
N ILE A 64 -14.56 -14.13 19.12
CA ILE A 64 -15.21 -15.15 19.94
C ILE A 64 -16.45 -14.47 20.55
N MET A 65 -17.56 -14.44 19.83
CA MET A 65 -18.84 -14.01 20.40
C MET A 65 -19.35 -15.15 21.28
N GLY A 66 -18.97 -15.13 22.56
CA GLY A 66 -19.54 -16.02 23.56
C GLY A 66 -18.62 -16.29 24.74
N HIS A 67 -18.68 -15.44 25.77
CA HIS A 67 -18.53 -15.92 27.14
C HIS A 67 -19.87 -16.52 27.57
N GLY A 68 -20.11 -17.76 27.12
CA GLY A 68 -21.19 -18.59 27.61
C GLY A 68 -20.61 -19.65 28.53
N HIS A 69 -20.76 -19.45 29.84
CA HIS A 69 -20.62 -20.52 30.83
C HIS A 69 -21.63 -21.62 30.48
N GLY A 70 -21.15 -22.74 29.93
CA GLY A 70 -22.02 -23.86 29.59
C GLY A 70 -21.24 -25.01 28.99
N HIS A 71 -21.07 -26.07 29.78
CA HIS A 71 -20.57 -27.35 29.30
C HIS A 71 -21.52 -27.91 28.23
N GLY A 72 -21.06 -28.00 26.97
CA GLY A 72 -21.81 -28.68 25.93
C GLY A 72 -21.56 -28.13 24.53
N GLN A 73 -20.71 -28.84 23.78
CA GLN A 73 -20.74 -28.97 22.32
C GLN A 73 -21.35 -27.81 21.51
N HIS A 74 -20.51 -26.87 21.06
CA HIS A 74 -20.65 -26.38 19.70
C HIS A 74 -19.28 -26.24 19.06
N LEU A 75 -19.06 -27.09 18.06
CA LEU A 75 -17.84 -27.26 17.29
C LEU A 75 -17.38 -25.92 16.72
N ILE A 76 -16.24 -25.41 17.22
CA ILE A 76 -15.50 -24.33 16.57
C ILE A 76 -15.11 -24.85 15.17
N LYS A 77 -15.88 -24.53 14.14
CA LYS A 77 -15.49 -24.77 12.75
C LYS A 77 -14.37 -23.78 12.42
N VAL A 78 -13.13 -24.18 12.68
CA VAL A 78 -11.90 -23.45 12.31
C VAL A 78 -11.88 -23.07 10.82
N ALA A 79 -12.67 -23.78 9.99
CA ALA A 79 -12.85 -23.50 8.57
C ALA A 79 -13.58 -22.19 8.25
N ASP A 80 -14.39 -21.65 9.17
CA ASP A 80 -15.21 -20.44 8.97
C ASP A 80 -14.52 -19.16 9.50
N TYR A 81 -13.29 -19.26 9.99
CA TYR A 81 -12.52 -18.13 10.50
C TYR A 81 -11.44 -17.70 9.49
N LEU A 82 -11.34 -16.39 9.26
CA LEU A 82 -10.25 -15.82 8.48
C LEU A 82 -8.91 -16.13 9.14
N ASN A 83 -7.88 -16.37 8.33
CA ASN A 83 -6.53 -16.53 8.86
C ASN A 83 -6.08 -15.21 9.52
N PRO A 84 -5.81 -15.19 10.84
CA PRO A 84 -5.41 -13.96 11.53
C PRO A 84 -4.00 -13.50 11.14
N LEU A 85 -3.16 -14.39 10.57
CA LEU A 85 -1.79 -14.07 10.19
C LEU A 85 -1.72 -12.98 9.10
N PRO A 86 -2.37 -13.11 7.92
CA PRO A 86 -2.43 -12.01 6.95
C PRO A 86 -3.00 -10.71 7.52
N HIS A 87 -4.04 -10.79 8.35
CA HIS A 87 -4.73 -9.60 8.85
C HIS A 87 -3.82 -8.71 9.72
N VAL A 88 -3.08 -9.31 10.65
CA VAL A 88 -2.12 -8.56 11.49
C VAL A 88 -0.97 -8.01 10.64
N LEU A 89 -0.44 -8.80 9.69
CA LEU A 89 0.58 -8.32 8.76
C LEU A 89 0.10 -7.11 7.95
N MET A 90 -1.16 -7.10 7.52
CA MET A 90 -1.72 -5.94 6.80
C MET A 90 -1.90 -4.71 7.68
N LEU A 91 -2.36 -4.87 8.93
CA LEU A 91 -2.44 -3.76 9.87
C LEU A 91 -1.07 -3.11 10.11
N THR A 92 -0.02 -3.93 10.24
CA THR A 92 1.35 -3.41 10.39
C THR A 92 1.83 -2.68 9.13
N ALA A 93 1.53 -3.21 7.94
CA ALA A 93 1.89 -2.59 6.67
C ALA A 93 1.20 -1.22 6.49
N ILE A 94 -0.06 -1.09 6.91
CA ILE A 94 -0.82 0.18 6.85
C ILE A 94 -0.17 1.24 7.75
N VAL A 95 0.17 0.89 8.99
CA VAL A 95 0.78 1.84 9.94
C VAL A 95 2.16 2.31 9.42
N VAL A 96 2.99 1.38 8.94
CA VAL A 96 4.30 1.71 8.37
C VAL A 96 4.16 2.57 7.10
N SER A 97 3.19 2.28 6.24
CA SER A 97 2.88 3.09 5.05
C SER A 97 2.57 4.55 5.41
N ILE A 98 1.68 4.79 6.39
CA ILE A 98 1.31 6.15 6.80
C ILE A 98 2.51 6.87 7.43
N ALA A 99 3.29 6.18 8.26
CA ALA A 99 4.49 6.74 8.87
C ALA A 99 5.54 7.16 7.81
N THR A 100 5.82 6.28 6.85
CA THR A 100 6.77 6.56 5.76
C THR A 100 6.28 7.69 4.85
N THR A 101 4.98 7.76 4.54
CA THR A 101 4.39 8.88 3.78
C THR A 101 4.54 10.20 4.54
N GLY A 102 4.35 10.22 5.87
CA GLY A 102 4.58 11.42 6.69
C GLY A 102 6.02 11.92 6.62
N VAL A 103 7.00 11.01 6.77
CA VAL A 103 8.43 11.33 6.64
C VAL A 103 8.78 11.80 5.23
N ALA A 104 8.20 11.18 4.20
CA ALA A 104 8.41 11.58 2.82
C ALA A 104 7.86 12.99 2.54
N LEU A 105 6.67 13.33 3.04
CA LEU A 105 6.10 14.67 2.93
C LEU A 105 6.95 15.72 3.65
N ALA A 106 7.42 15.43 4.87
CA ALA A 106 8.33 16.33 5.58
C ALA A 106 9.61 16.57 4.78
N THR A 107 10.13 15.52 4.15
CA THR A 107 11.31 15.59 3.27
C THR A 107 11.02 16.45 2.03
N LEU A 108 9.85 16.30 1.39
CA LEU A 108 9.45 17.13 0.24
C LEU A 108 9.37 18.62 0.61
N ILE A 109 8.82 18.94 1.78
CA ILE A 109 8.76 20.33 2.28
C ILE A 109 10.17 20.88 2.50
N LEU A 110 11.09 20.08 3.07
CA LEU A 110 12.49 20.48 3.26
C LEU A 110 13.22 20.71 1.93
N ILE A 111 12.99 19.86 0.92
CA ILE A 111 13.54 20.02 -0.42
C ILE A 111 12.99 21.29 -1.07
N TYR A 112 11.69 21.52 -1.02
CA TYR A 112 11.07 22.73 -1.58
C TYR A 112 11.59 24.00 -0.90
N LYS A 113 11.78 24.00 0.41
CA LYS A 113 12.38 25.14 1.13
C LYS A 113 13.82 25.45 0.72
N ARG A 114 14.57 24.48 0.19
CA ARG A 114 15.97 24.62 -0.20
C ARG A 114 16.15 24.93 -1.69
N TYR A 115 15.38 24.27 -2.54
CA TYR A 115 15.55 24.30 -3.99
C TYR A 115 14.43 25.06 -4.71
N HIS A 116 13.32 25.39 -4.02
CA HIS A 116 12.11 25.97 -4.61
C HIS A 116 11.48 25.18 -5.77
N THR A 117 11.95 23.95 -5.99
CA THR A 117 11.46 23.03 -7.02
C THR A 117 11.24 21.63 -6.44
N LEU A 118 10.29 20.91 -7.03
CA LEU A 118 9.97 19.51 -6.73
C LEU A 118 10.16 18.61 -7.97
N GLU A 119 10.75 19.14 -9.03
CA GLU A 119 11.15 18.39 -10.21
C GLU A 119 12.54 17.79 -9.99
N GLU A 120 12.66 16.48 -10.13
CA GLU A 120 13.90 15.75 -9.90
C GLU A 120 15.04 16.19 -10.83
N ASP A 121 14.72 16.47 -12.11
CA ASP A 121 15.70 16.90 -13.11
C ASP A 121 16.41 18.21 -12.70
N GLU A 122 15.63 19.17 -12.17
CA GLU A 122 16.15 20.46 -11.72
C GLU A 122 17.00 20.32 -10.46
N ILE A 123 16.57 19.50 -9.51
CA ILE A 123 17.33 19.21 -8.29
C ILE A 123 18.68 18.55 -8.64
N LEU A 124 18.69 17.61 -9.59
CA LEU A 124 19.90 16.97 -10.08
C LEU A 124 20.83 17.94 -10.80
N ALA A 125 20.28 18.87 -11.59
CA ALA A 125 21.05 19.91 -12.25
C ALA A 125 21.72 20.85 -11.24
N ILE A 126 20.99 21.36 -10.25
CA ILE A 126 21.52 22.25 -9.19
C ILE A 126 22.61 21.53 -8.37
N ARG A 127 22.44 20.22 -8.12
CA ARG A 127 23.46 19.42 -7.41
C ARG A 127 24.72 19.19 -8.24
N LYS A 128 24.60 19.11 -9.58
CA LYS A 128 25.74 18.90 -10.49
C LYS A 128 26.51 20.19 -10.76
N ASP A 129 25.83 21.33 -10.79
CA ASP A 129 26.45 22.66 -10.92
C ASP A 129 25.79 23.70 -9.97
N PRO A 130 26.40 23.96 -8.80
CA PRO A 130 25.87 24.90 -7.81
C PRO A 130 25.81 26.36 -8.31
N SER A 131 26.48 26.69 -9.44
CA SER A 131 26.45 28.04 -10.01
C SER A 131 25.08 28.41 -10.61
N SER A 132 24.26 27.42 -10.99
CA SER A 132 22.93 27.64 -11.60
C SER A 132 21.88 28.16 -10.60
N TYR A 133 22.14 28.11 -9.29
CA TYR A 133 21.22 28.60 -8.26
C TYR A 133 21.14 30.14 -8.22
N LYS A 134 22.19 30.85 -8.67
CA LYS A 134 22.30 32.31 -8.54
C LYS A 134 21.52 33.13 -9.58
N THR A 135 20.93 32.51 -10.60
CA THR A 135 20.29 33.23 -11.73
C THR A 135 18.76 33.28 -11.66
N LEU A 136 18.14 32.77 -10.59
CA LEU A 136 16.69 32.72 -10.39
C LEU A 136 16.19 33.62 -9.24
N GLY A 137 17.05 34.49 -8.71
CA GLY A 137 16.71 35.51 -7.71
C GLY A 137 16.29 36.82 -8.33
#